data_AF-W4QFA3-F1
#
_entry.id   AF-W4QFA3-F1
#
_cell.length_a   1.000
_cell.length_b   1.000
_cell.length_c   1.000
_cell.angle_alpha   90.00
_cell.angle_beta   90.00
_cell.angle_gamma   90.00
#
_symmetry.space_group_name_H-M   'P 1'
#
loop_
_entity.id
_entity.type
_entity.pdbx_description
1 polymer ?
#
loop_
_entity_poly.entity_id
_entity_poly.type
_entity_poly.pdbx_seq_one_letter_code
_entity_poly.pdbx_strand_id
1 'polypeptide(L)'
;MGIEKRAEVLFWSIAFPGFGQFLNKKYVKGFFFIILEFTINVQARLNFAIIPSFYGKGELANASVDYQWIMFYPCVYIFSMYDAYRDAGGKAIRYAFIPFVTSAYFGTVGIIFSQSITISNHLIGVIWSPILFHLSGYVVGLFIRKLIMIIFRKQVHSQ
;
A
#
# COMPACT_ATOMS: atom_id res chain seq x y z
N MET A 1 -5.81 17.90 15.55
CA MET A 1 -6.54 16.73 15.00
C MET A 1 -5.76 15.47 15.39
N GLY A 2 -6.40 14.59 16.16
CA GLY A 2 -5.72 13.57 16.97
C GLY A 2 -5.13 12.39 16.20
N ILE A 3 -4.25 11.64 16.87
CA ILE A 3 -3.69 10.37 16.39
C ILE A 3 -4.82 9.37 16.07
N GLU A 4 -5.88 9.37 16.86
CA GLU A 4 -7.06 8.51 16.71
C GLU A 4 -7.72 8.65 15.33
N LYS A 5 -8.02 9.88 14.89
CA LYS A 5 -8.60 10.12 13.56
C LYS A 5 -7.69 9.59 12.45
N ARG A 6 -6.37 9.76 12.58
CA ARG A 6 -5.41 9.24 11.57
C ARG A 6 -5.39 7.72 11.54
N ALA A 7 -5.49 7.08 12.69
CA ALA A 7 -5.59 5.62 12.79
C ALA A 7 -6.90 5.13 12.17
N GLU A 8 -8.04 5.73 12.54
CA GLU A 8 -9.37 5.40 12.02
C GLU A 8 -9.40 5.44 10.49
N VAL A 9 -8.96 6.54 9.87
CA VAL A 9 -8.96 6.63 8.39
C VAL A 9 -8.01 5.63 7.74
N LEU A 10 -6.88 5.29 8.39
CA LEU A 10 -5.93 4.31 7.86
C LEU A 10 -6.52 2.91 7.89
N PHE A 11 -7.11 2.49 9.01
CA PHE A 11 -7.73 1.16 9.12
C PHE A 11 -8.88 1.00 8.13
N TRP A 12 -9.70 2.03 7.93
CA TRP A 12 -10.74 1.99 6.91
C TRP A 12 -10.20 2.02 5.48
N SER A 13 -9.12 2.75 5.20
CA SER A 13 -8.44 2.69 3.90
C SER A 13 -7.77 1.34 3.63
N ILE A 14 -7.35 0.60 4.66
CA ILE A 14 -6.85 -0.78 4.53
C ILE A 14 -8.02 -1.73 4.20
N ALA A 15 -9.17 -1.54 4.83
CA ALA A 15 -10.34 -2.35 4.49
C ALA A 15 -10.77 -2.14 3.03
N PHE A 16 -10.78 -0.88 2.56
CA PHE A 16 -11.15 -0.56 1.18
C PHE A 16 -10.70 0.86 0.77
N PRO A 17 -9.96 1.01 -0.35
CA PRO A 17 -9.64 2.33 -0.92
C PRO A 17 -10.87 3.21 -1.12
N GLY A 18 -10.80 4.44 -0.63
CA GLY A 18 -11.89 5.42 -0.69
C GLY A 18 -12.65 5.60 0.62
N PHE A 19 -12.72 4.60 1.52
CA PHE A 19 -13.43 4.76 2.80
C PHE A 19 -12.82 5.84 3.69
N GLY A 20 -11.48 5.92 3.76
CA GLY A 20 -10.79 7.00 4.47
C GLY A 20 -11.10 8.40 3.89
N GLN A 21 -11.35 8.51 2.60
CA GLN A 21 -11.79 9.76 1.97
C GLN A 21 -13.23 10.12 2.36
N PHE A 22 -14.13 9.14 2.48
CA PHE A 22 -15.49 9.35 2.98
C PHE A 22 -15.49 9.87 4.43
N LEU A 23 -14.68 9.27 5.31
CA LEU A 23 -14.51 9.75 6.70
C LEU A 23 -13.95 11.17 6.78
N ASN A 24 -13.13 11.56 5.79
CA ASN A 24 -12.64 12.93 5.64
C ASN A 24 -13.60 13.87 4.91
N LYS A 25 -14.84 13.44 4.60
CA LYS A 25 -15.85 14.20 3.84
C LYS A 25 -15.38 14.61 2.44
N LYS A 26 -14.49 13.82 1.82
CA LYS A 26 -13.94 14.02 0.47
C LYS A 26 -14.61 13.07 -0.53
N TYR A 27 -15.93 13.20 -0.68
CA TYR A 27 -16.76 12.24 -1.43
C TYR A 27 -16.33 12.02 -2.88
N VAL A 28 -15.99 13.09 -3.62
CA VAL A 28 -15.55 12.96 -5.03
C VAL A 28 -14.31 12.07 -5.13
N LYS A 29 -13.31 12.28 -4.27
CA LYS A 29 -12.12 11.41 -4.19
C LYS A 29 -12.48 10.00 -3.74
N GLY A 30 -13.36 9.89 -2.74
CA GLY A 30 -13.80 8.60 -2.21
C GLY A 30 -14.45 7.74 -3.28
N PHE A 31 -15.41 8.28 -4.03
CA PHE A 31 -16.04 7.59 -5.15
C PHE A 31 -15.03 7.23 -6.23
N PHE A 32 -14.11 8.13 -6.58
CA PHE A 32 -13.05 7.83 -7.54
C PHE A 32 -12.21 6.61 -7.11
N PHE A 33 -11.75 6.57 -5.86
CA PHE A 33 -10.96 5.44 -5.36
C PHE A 33 -11.77 4.15 -5.27
N ILE A 34 -13.05 4.21 -4.88
CA ILE A 34 -13.93 3.03 -4.85
C ILE A 34 -14.10 2.46 -6.27
N ILE A 35 -14.39 3.30 -7.26
CA ILE A 35 -14.55 2.88 -8.67
C ILE A 35 -13.25 2.27 -9.19
N LEU A 36 -12.12 2.90 -8.87
CA LEU A 36 -10.80 2.43 -9.30
C LEU A 36 -10.45 1.09 -8.63
N GLU A 37 -10.72 0.93 -7.34
CA GLU A 37 -10.55 -0.33 -6.61
C GLU A 37 -11.38 -1.44 -7.23
N PHE A 38 -12.67 -1.21 -7.47
CA PHE A 38 -13.52 -2.21 -8.12
C PHE A 38 -13.04 -2.54 -9.54
N THR A 39 -12.68 -1.53 -10.33
CA THR A 39 -12.17 -1.74 -11.70
C THR A 39 -10.91 -2.59 -11.68
N ILE A 40 -9.91 -2.22 -10.88
CA ILE A 40 -8.64 -2.96 -10.81
C ILE A 40 -8.87 -4.36 -10.23
N ASN A 41 -9.66 -4.51 -9.15
CA ASN A 41 -9.92 -5.80 -8.54
C ASN A 41 -10.56 -6.80 -9.51
N VAL A 42 -11.59 -6.35 -10.25
CA VAL A 42 -12.30 -7.18 -11.24
C VAL A 42 -11.39 -7.52 -12.41
N GLN A 43 -10.72 -6.54 -13.01
CA GLN A 43 -9.85 -6.77 -14.16
C GLN A 43 -8.61 -7.60 -13.82
N ALA A 44 -8.02 -7.38 -12.63
CA ALA A 44 -6.92 -8.18 -12.11
C ALA A 44 -7.35 -9.60 -11.68
N ARG A 45 -8.66 -9.85 -11.57
CA ARG A 45 -9.22 -11.09 -11.00
C ARG A 45 -8.71 -11.38 -9.58
N LEU A 46 -8.44 -10.33 -8.80
CA LEU A 46 -7.75 -10.41 -7.51
C LEU A 46 -8.45 -11.38 -6.55
N ASN A 47 -9.78 -11.33 -6.47
CA ASN A 47 -10.56 -12.16 -5.55
C ASN A 47 -10.38 -13.67 -5.80
N PHE A 48 -10.11 -14.10 -7.04
CA PHE A 48 -9.85 -15.51 -7.36
C PHE A 48 -8.50 -15.99 -6.82
N ALA A 49 -7.56 -15.07 -6.61
CA ALA A 49 -6.23 -15.39 -6.11
C ALA A 49 -6.17 -15.47 -4.58
N ILE A 50 -7.10 -14.84 -3.87
CA ILE A 50 -7.11 -14.77 -2.40
C ILE A 50 -7.19 -16.18 -1.81
N ILE A 51 -8.27 -16.92 -2.09
CA ILE A 51 -8.50 -18.25 -1.52
C ILE A 51 -7.31 -19.20 -1.75
N PRO A 52 -6.81 -19.42 -2.99
CA PRO A 52 -5.68 -20.30 -3.22
C PRO A 52 -4.39 -19.81 -2.55
N SER A 53 -4.17 -18.49 -2.45
CA SER A 53 -3.01 -17.95 -1.70
C SER A 53 -3.06 -18.30 -0.21
N PHE A 54 -4.24 -18.27 0.41
CA PHE A 54 -4.40 -18.63 1.82
C PHE A 54 -4.26 -20.14 2.07
N TYR A 55 -4.49 -20.98 1.05
CA TYR A 55 -4.19 -22.42 1.10
C TYR A 55 -2.76 -22.78 0.68
N GLY A 56 -1.87 -21.80 0.51
CA GLY A 56 -0.48 -22.05 0.10
C GLY A 56 -0.33 -22.51 -1.35
N LYS A 57 -1.36 -22.36 -2.18
CA LYS A 57 -1.35 -22.71 -3.61
C LYS A 57 -0.92 -21.52 -4.46
N GLY A 58 0.32 -21.04 -4.26
CA GLY A 58 0.82 -19.83 -4.92
C GLY A 58 0.81 -19.89 -6.45
N GLU A 59 1.11 -21.05 -7.04
CA GLU A 59 1.06 -21.22 -8.50
C GLU A 59 -0.35 -21.02 -9.05
N LEU A 60 -1.35 -21.62 -8.39
CA LEU A 60 -2.76 -21.46 -8.75
C LEU A 60 -3.22 -20.01 -8.57
N ALA A 61 -2.77 -19.34 -7.50
CA ALA A 61 -3.06 -17.93 -7.27
C ALA A 61 -2.49 -17.05 -8.39
N ASN A 62 -1.23 -17.26 -8.76
CA ASN A 62 -0.56 -16.52 -9.84
C ASN A 62 -1.23 -16.77 -11.20
N ALA A 63 -1.65 -18.00 -11.49
CA ALA A 63 -2.34 -18.33 -12.73
C ALA A 63 -3.77 -17.75 -12.81
N SER A 64 -4.35 -17.34 -11.68
CA SER A 64 -5.72 -16.82 -11.62
C SER A 64 -5.85 -15.31 -11.88
N VAL A 65 -4.74 -14.57 -11.84
CA VAL A 65 -4.72 -13.10 -11.95
C VAL A 65 -4.29 -12.61 -13.33
N ASP A 66 -4.74 -11.40 -13.66
CA ASP A 66 -4.14 -10.62 -14.74
C ASP A 66 -3.02 -9.73 -14.19
N TYR A 67 -1.80 -9.98 -14.64
CA TYR A 67 -0.61 -9.27 -14.16
C TYR A 67 -0.55 -7.80 -14.61
N GLN A 68 -1.09 -7.47 -15.78
CA GLN A 68 -1.10 -6.08 -16.26
C GLN A 68 -1.97 -5.21 -15.36
N TRP A 69 -3.09 -5.75 -14.92
CA TRP A 69 -3.99 -5.06 -14.00
C TRP A 69 -3.51 -5.07 -12.55
N ILE A 70 -3.02 -6.21 -12.03
CA ILE A 70 -2.63 -6.30 -10.62
C ILE A 70 -1.41 -5.44 -10.27
N MET A 71 -0.54 -5.12 -11.24
CA MET A 71 0.60 -4.21 -11.05
C MET A 71 0.18 -2.78 -10.68
N PHE A 72 -1.05 -2.35 -10.99
CA PHE A 72 -1.56 -1.04 -10.55
C PHE A 72 -1.96 -1.03 -9.07
N TYR A 73 -2.26 -2.19 -8.50
CA TYR A 73 -2.83 -2.32 -7.15
C TYR A 73 -1.94 -1.72 -6.06
N PRO A 74 -0.63 -2.04 -5.96
CA PRO A 74 0.24 -1.50 -4.91
C PRO A 74 0.27 0.03 -4.86
N CYS A 75 0.34 0.67 -6.04
CA CYS A 75 0.42 2.12 -6.15
C CYS A 75 -0.90 2.79 -5.78
N VAL A 76 -2.01 2.34 -6.37
CA VAL A 76 -3.35 2.92 -6.13
C VAL A 76 -3.75 2.74 -4.67
N TYR A 77 -3.58 1.53 -4.14
CA TYR A 77 -3.97 1.17 -2.80
C TYR A 77 -3.22 2.01 -1.75
N ILE A 78 -1.88 2.01 -1.79
CA ILE A 78 -1.06 2.75 -0.83
C ILE A 78 -1.21 4.28 -1.01
N PHE A 79 -1.37 4.77 -2.24
CA PHE A 79 -1.65 6.18 -2.47
C PHE A 79 -2.99 6.61 -1.87
N SER A 80 -4.04 5.79 -2.01
CA SER A 80 -5.35 6.08 -1.41
C SER A 80 -5.26 6.18 0.11
N MET A 81 -4.48 5.30 0.75
CA MET A 81 -4.20 5.33 2.20
C MET A 81 -3.46 6.62 2.59
N TYR A 82 -2.42 6.98 1.84
CA TYR A 82 -1.66 8.20 2.11
C TYR A 82 -2.52 9.46 1.93
N ASP A 83 -3.34 9.53 0.88
CA ASP A 83 -4.21 10.69 0.65
C ASP A 83 -5.22 10.88 1.79
N ALA A 84 -5.85 9.80 2.26
CA ALA A 84 -6.74 9.84 3.43
C ALA A 84 -6.00 10.24 4.71
N TYR A 85 -4.82 9.65 4.97
CA TYR A 85 -3.98 9.99 6.11
C TYR A 85 -3.56 11.46 6.10
N ARG A 86 -3.18 11.96 4.92
CA ARG A 86 -2.77 13.35 4.69
C ARG A 86 -3.91 14.30 5.04
N ASP A 87 -5.11 14.05 4.53
CA ASP A 87 -6.30 14.88 4.82
C ASP A 87 -6.80 14.72 6.27
N ALA A 88 -6.46 13.62 6.95
CA ALA A 88 -6.67 13.42 8.39
C ALA A 88 -5.60 14.10 9.28
N GLY A 89 -4.84 15.07 8.76
CA GLY A 89 -3.86 15.84 9.54
C GLY A 89 -2.44 15.29 9.46
N GLY A 90 -2.18 14.34 8.55
CA GLY A 90 -0.84 13.92 8.18
C GLY A 90 -0.01 15.02 7.53
N LYS A 91 -0.63 16.06 6.95
CA LYS A 91 0.08 17.21 6.34
C LYS A 91 1.05 17.92 7.28
N ALA A 92 0.75 17.96 8.58
CA ALA A 92 1.62 18.59 9.59
C ALA A 92 2.87 17.75 9.91
N ILE A 93 2.88 16.47 9.50
CA ILE A 93 3.98 15.56 9.78
C ILE A 93 4.99 15.64 8.65
N ARG A 94 6.18 16.17 8.96
CA ARG A 94 7.26 16.36 7.99
C ARG A 94 7.64 15.01 7.34
N TYR A 95 7.68 15.03 6.01
CA TYR A 95 8.03 13.87 5.17
C TYR A 95 7.17 12.61 5.42
N ALA A 96 5.92 12.78 5.86
CA ALA A 96 5.03 11.64 6.15
C ALA A 96 4.76 10.73 4.93
N PHE A 97 4.93 11.23 3.70
CA PHE A 97 4.72 10.46 2.48
C PHE A 97 5.80 9.39 2.24
N ILE A 98 7.01 9.54 2.81
CA ILE A 98 8.15 8.68 2.48
C ILE A 98 7.86 7.20 2.78
N PRO A 99 7.39 6.81 3.99
CA PRO A 99 7.03 5.42 4.26
C PRO A 99 5.95 4.85 3.33
N PHE A 100 5.01 5.68 2.88
CA PHE A 100 3.95 5.25 1.96
C PHE A 100 4.50 5.01 0.56
N VAL A 101 5.25 5.97 0.00
CA VAL A 101 5.75 5.85 -1.37
C VAL A 101 6.76 4.71 -1.51
N THR A 102 7.62 4.49 -0.50
CA THR A 102 8.55 3.34 -0.51
C THR A 102 7.81 2.02 -0.36
N SER A 103 6.76 1.97 0.47
CA SER A 103 5.89 0.80 0.57
C SER A 103 5.23 0.47 -0.76
N ALA A 104 4.74 1.48 -1.50
CA ALA A 104 4.13 1.29 -2.82
C ALA A 104 5.13 0.66 -3.82
N TYR A 105 6.35 1.20 -3.91
CA TYR A 105 7.38 0.68 -4.80
C TYR A 105 7.76 -0.75 -4.48
N PHE A 106 7.96 -1.06 -3.20
CA PHE A 106 8.28 -2.42 -2.78
C PHE A 106 7.11 -3.37 -3.09
N GLY A 107 5.86 -2.97 -2.85
CA GLY A 107 4.70 -3.78 -3.21
C GLY A 107 4.67 -4.16 -4.69
N THR A 108 4.97 -3.22 -5.59
CA THR A 108 5.10 -3.52 -7.04
C THR A 108 6.22 -4.52 -7.31
N VAL A 109 7.36 -4.38 -6.65
CA VAL A 109 8.46 -5.36 -6.73
C VAL A 109 8.01 -6.73 -6.20
N GLY A 110 7.23 -6.77 -5.12
CA GLY A 110 6.65 -8.00 -4.58
C GLY A 110 5.68 -8.69 -5.54
N ILE A 111 4.91 -7.94 -6.34
CA ILE A 111 4.11 -8.49 -7.44
C ILE A 111 5.02 -9.10 -8.51
N ILE A 112 6.07 -8.40 -8.93
CA ILE A 112 7.00 -8.88 -9.97
C ILE A 112 7.65 -10.20 -9.56
N PHE A 113 8.09 -10.31 -8.31
CA PHE A 113 8.73 -11.53 -7.79
C PHE A 113 7.75 -12.60 -7.27
N SER A 114 6.44 -12.39 -7.41
CA SER A 114 5.42 -13.33 -6.90
C SER A 114 5.51 -14.74 -7.50
N GLN A 115 6.15 -14.89 -8.66
CA GLN A 115 6.36 -16.16 -9.35
C GLN A 115 7.67 -16.86 -8.96
N SER A 116 8.54 -16.22 -8.18
CA SER A 116 9.89 -16.74 -7.89
C SER A 116 10.17 -16.96 -6.41
N ILE A 117 9.43 -16.30 -5.51
CA ILE A 117 9.71 -16.36 -4.07
C ILE A 117 9.02 -17.58 -3.44
N THR A 118 9.83 -18.51 -2.94
CA THR A 118 9.39 -19.69 -2.21
C THR A 118 9.79 -19.60 -0.73
N ILE A 119 8.94 -20.09 0.16
CA ILE A 119 9.26 -20.34 1.58
C ILE A 119 9.00 -21.81 1.84
N SER A 120 10.01 -22.53 2.34
CA SER A 120 9.90 -23.97 2.64
C SER A 120 9.36 -24.76 1.43
N ASN A 121 9.89 -24.47 0.25
CA ASN A 121 9.48 -25.03 -1.05
C ASN A 121 8.02 -24.73 -1.50
N HIS A 122 7.31 -23.83 -0.82
CA HIS A 122 5.98 -23.38 -1.25
C HIS A 122 6.08 -21.97 -1.84
N LEU A 123 5.56 -21.80 -3.06
CA LEU A 123 5.46 -20.49 -3.70
C LEU A 123 4.49 -19.61 -2.92
N ILE A 124 4.95 -18.44 -2.47
CA ILE A 124 4.15 -17.53 -1.65
C ILE A 124 2.98 -16.93 -2.46
N GLY A 125 3.22 -16.67 -3.74
CA GLY A 125 2.21 -16.19 -4.69
C GLY A 125 1.89 -14.69 -4.61
N VAL A 126 0.99 -14.26 -5.48
CA VAL A 126 0.70 -12.86 -5.81
C VAL A 126 -0.02 -12.06 -4.73
N ILE A 127 -0.52 -12.70 -3.67
CA ILE A 127 -1.14 -12.00 -2.53
C ILE A 127 -0.14 -11.75 -1.41
N TRP A 128 0.52 -12.81 -0.92
CA TRP A 128 1.40 -12.71 0.24
C TRP A 128 2.73 -12.03 -0.09
N SER A 129 3.27 -12.22 -1.29
CA SER A 129 4.53 -11.59 -1.74
C SER A 129 4.49 -10.06 -1.64
N PRO A 130 3.54 -9.34 -2.29
CA PRO A 130 3.46 -7.89 -2.16
C PRO A 130 3.11 -7.43 -0.74
N ILE A 131 2.35 -8.18 0.06
CA ILE A 131 2.07 -7.81 1.46
C ILE A 131 3.37 -7.74 2.27
N LEU A 132 4.23 -8.77 2.17
CA LEU A 132 5.51 -8.78 2.87
C LEU A 132 6.43 -7.65 2.39
N PHE A 133 6.42 -7.37 1.08
CA PHE A 133 7.19 -6.27 0.51
C PHE A 133 6.64 -4.90 0.91
N HIS A 134 5.34 -4.72 1.02
CA HIS A 134 4.72 -3.49 1.52
C HIS A 134 5.19 -3.18 2.94
N LEU A 135 5.21 -4.19 3.81
CA LEU A 135 5.69 -4.06 5.20
C LEU A 135 7.17 -3.70 5.24
N SER A 136 8.02 -4.40 4.48
CA SER A 136 9.46 -4.12 4.46
C SER A 136 9.75 -2.75 3.86
N GLY A 137 9.08 -2.37 2.77
CA GLY A 137 9.20 -1.05 2.14
C GLY A 137 8.74 0.08 3.04
N TYR A 138 7.70 -0.13 3.85
CA TYR A 138 7.28 0.85 4.86
C TYR A 138 8.35 1.04 5.94
N VAL A 139 8.92 -0.06 6.46
CA VAL A 139 10.01 -0.02 7.45
C VAL A 139 11.24 0.69 6.89
N VAL A 140 11.66 0.35 5.66
CA VAL A 140 12.75 1.04 4.95
C VAL A 140 12.46 2.54 4.81
N GLY A 141 11.23 2.90 4.46
CA GLY A 141 10.81 4.30 4.35
C GLY A 141 10.85 5.06 5.67
N LEU A 142 10.57 4.41 6.81
CA LEU A 142 10.76 5.02 8.14
C LEU A 142 12.23 5.35 8.39
N PHE A 143 13.16 4.47 8.02
CA PHE A 143 14.60 4.73 8.10
C PHE A 143 15.03 5.88 7.20
N ILE A 144 14.60 5.88 5.92
CA ILE A 144 14.89 6.97 4.97
C ILE A 144 14.36 8.31 5.50
N ARG A 145 13.12 8.33 6.00
CA ARG A 145 12.52 9.52 6.61
C ARG A 145 13.36 10.02 7.79
N LYS A 146 13.81 9.13 8.67
CA LYS A 146 14.67 9.47 9.82
C LYS A 146 16.00 10.09 9.35
N LEU A 147 16.65 9.51 8.35
CA LEU A 147 17.91 10.02 7.80
C LEU A 147 17.74 11.43 7.20
N ILE A 148 16.70 11.64 6.39
CA ILE A 148 16.40 12.95 5.79
C ILE A 148 16.17 13.99 6.89
N MET A 149 15.39 13.67 7.91
CA MET A 149 15.16 14.61 9.03
C MET A 149 16.46 14.99 9.75
N ILE A 150 17.40 14.06 9.93
CA ILE A 150 18.70 14.33 10.56
C ILE A 150 19.54 15.28 9.69
N ILE A 151 19.62 15.01 8.38
CA ILE A 151 20.42 15.80 7.43
C ILE A 151 19.92 17.26 7.39
N PHE A 152 18.61 17.45 7.19
CA PHE A 152 18.04 18.80 7.11
C PHE A 152 18.02 19.54 8.45
N ARG A 153 17.99 18.83 9.58
CA ARG A 153 18.13 19.47 10.91
C ARG A 153 19.53 20.05 11.11
N LYS A 154 20.57 19.36 10.62
CA LYS A 154 21.96 19.84 10.71
C LYS A 154 22.19 21.11 9.88
N GLN A 155 21.61 21.21 8.68
CA GLN A 155 21.76 22.40 7.82
C GLN A 155 21.17 23.68 8.43
N VAL A 156 20.09 23.57 9.21
CA VAL A 156 19.45 24.73 9.87
C VAL A 156 20.24 25.22 11.09
N HIS A 157 21.14 24.42 11.66
CA HIS A 157 22.01 24.85 12.77
C HIS A 157 23.43 25.24 12.31
N SER A 158 23.76 25.05 11.03
CA SER A 158 25.03 25.49 10.44
C SER A 158 24.92 26.80 9.66
N GLN A 159 23.78 27.49 9.73
CA GLN A 159 23.54 28.85 9.24
C GLN A 159 23.17 29.73 10.42
#